data_AF-A0A6L7XJC9-F1
#
_entry.id   AF-A0A6L7XJC9-F1
#
_cell.length_a   1.000
_cell.length_b   1.000
_cell.length_c   1.000
_cell.angle_alpha   90.00
_cell.angle_beta   90.00
_cell.angle_gamma   90.00
#
_symmetry.space_group_name_H-M   'P 1'
#
loop_
_entity.id
_entity.type
_entity.pdbx_description
1 polymer ?
#
loop_
_entity_poly.entity_id
_entity_poly.type
_entity_poly.pdbx_seq_one_letter_code
_entity_poly.pdbx_strand_id
1 'polypeptide(L)'
;MVSMSRRTKTDVVVLGAGLAGLNAALHLQEGGARVQVLEARDQVGGRVHSMRQLGHSQEAGGTYIGASYNRINSVCRRVGIELVDVSPMLAFFREQDLVLDGELIRQSEWPEHPRNVFPDPFKDQMPWTLHRTLAVQDNPLPAPERWLDSEFAVHDVSVRSWLMGLGLDESAVRLAYDLNPSFGGHAGDVSALFLFFRAAFSIAQRRSTPDG
;
A
#
# COMPACT_ATOMS: atom_id res chain seq x y z
N MET A 1 -8.60 14.97 -48.93
CA MET A 1 -9.14 16.00 -48.02
C MET A 1 -9.02 15.47 -46.60
N VAL A 2 -7.99 15.89 -45.86
CA VAL A 2 -7.85 15.48 -44.45
C VAL A 2 -8.83 16.34 -43.65
N SER A 3 -9.88 15.72 -43.12
CA SER A 3 -10.81 16.39 -42.21
C SER A 3 -10.03 16.82 -40.97
N MET A 4 -9.81 18.12 -40.81
CA MET A 4 -9.24 18.66 -39.58
C MET A 4 -10.22 18.38 -38.45
N SER A 5 -9.79 17.53 -37.51
CA SER A 5 -10.52 17.23 -36.28
C SER A 5 -10.92 18.53 -35.58
N ARG A 6 -12.21 18.63 -35.25
CA ARG A 6 -12.82 19.74 -34.52
C ARG A 6 -12.11 19.84 -33.17
N ARG A 7 -11.30 20.89 -32.95
CA ARG A 7 -10.68 21.15 -31.63
C ARG A 7 -11.80 21.23 -30.58
N THR A 8 -11.95 20.21 -29.76
CA THR A 8 -12.79 20.28 -28.58
C THR A 8 -12.17 21.32 -27.67
N LYS A 9 -12.92 22.36 -27.33
CA LYS A 9 -12.47 23.33 -26.33
C LYS A 9 -12.50 22.64 -24.96
N THR A 10 -11.36 22.06 -24.58
CA THR A 10 -11.10 21.42 -23.28
C THR A 10 -10.27 22.38 -22.44
N ASP A 11 -10.61 22.53 -21.17
CA ASP A 11 -9.86 23.36 -20.22
C ASP A 11 -8.77 22.55 -19.51
N VAL A 12 -9.05 21.27 -19.20
CA VAL A 12 -8.10 20.36 -18.55
C VAL A 12 -8.11 18.98 -19.21
N VAL A 13 -6.92 18.44 -19.50
CA VAL A 13 -6.74 17.06 -19.93
C VAL A 13 -6.21 16.23 -18.75
N VAL A 14 -6.89 15.15 -18.42
CA VAL A 14 -6.45 14.16 -17.41
C VAL A 14 -5.93 12.93 -18.14
N LEU A 15 -4.68 12.55 -17.88
CA LEU A 15 -4.07 11.34 -18.43
C LEU A 15 -4.24 10.18 -17.45
N GLY A 16 -4.96 9.15 -17.87
CA GLY A 16 -5.28 7.94 -17.11
C GLY A 16 -6.67 7.97 -16.47
N ALA A 17 -7.50 6.99 -16.79
CA ALA A 17 -8.82 6.74 -16.22
C ALA A 17 -8.78 5.71 -15.07
N GLY A 18 -7.73 5.75 -14.25
CA GLY A 18 -7.73 5.09 -12.94
C GLY A 18 -8.52 5.89 -11.89
N LEU A 19 -8.70 5.32 -10.69
CA LEU A 19 -9.44 6.00 -9.60
C LEU A 19 -8.97 7.44 -9.34
N ALA A 20 -7.66 7.69 -9.37
CA ALA A 20 -7.11 9.04 -9.16
C ALA A 20 -7.51 10.03 -10.28
N GLY A 21 -7.36 9.62 -11.54
CA GLY A 21 -7.69 10.47 -12.69
C GLY A 21 -9.19 10.71 -12.83
N LEU A 22 -10.01 9.67 -12.61
CA LEU A 22 -11.47 9.82 -12.60
C LEU A 22 -11.93 10.74 -11.47
N ASN A 23 -11.37 10.61 -10.26
CA ASN A 23 -11.71 11.50 -9.15
C ASN A 23 -11.27 12.94 -9.40
N ALA A 24 -10.09 13.16 -10.02
CA ALA A 24 -9.65 14.49 -10.44
C ALA A 24 -10.60 15.09 -11.49
N ALA A 25 -11.00 14.31 -12.50
CA ALA A 25 -11.94 14.75 -13.52
C ALA A 25 -13.31 15.14 -12.93
N LEU A 26 -13.83 14.35 -11.99
CA LEU A 26 -15.08 14.66 -11.28
C LEU A 26 -14.98 15.98 -10.53
N HIS A 27 -13.95 16.20 -9.72
CA HIS A 27 -13.80 17.45 -8.97
C HIS A 27 -13.60 18.68 -9.88
N LEU A 28 -12.83 18.54 -10.97
CA LEU A 28 -12.64 19.62 -11.93
C LEU A 28 -13.94 19.97 -12.68
N GLN A 29 -14.72 18.96 -13.04
CA GLN A 29 -16.02 19.14 -13.67
C GLN A 29 -17.03 19.79 -12.70
N GLU A 30 -17.04 19.40 -11.43
CA GLU A 30 -17.83 20.04 -10.37
C GLU A 30 -17.44 21.52 -10.19
N GLY A 31 -16.17 21.86 -10.40
CA GLY A 31 -15.67 23.23 -10.46
C GLY A 31 -15.98 23.99 -11.76
N GLY A 32 -16.70 23.38 -12.70
CA GLY A 32 -17.14 24.00 -13.96
C GLY A 32 -16.14 23.91 -15.12
N ALA A 33 -15.02 23.20 -14.97
CA ALA A 33 -14.06 23.00 -16.06
C ALA A 33 -14.56 21.97 -17.07
N ARG A 34 -14.24 22.16 -18.36
CA ARG A 34 -14.43 21.14 -19.40
C ARG A 34 -13.24 20.19 -19.38
N VAL A 35 -13.47 18.98 -18.91
CA VAL A 35 -12.41 17.99 -18.71
C VAL A 35 -12.46 16.92 -19.80
N GLN A 36 -11.30 16.56 -20.34
CA GLN A 36 -11.13 15.38 -21.18
C GLN A 36 -10.23 14.38 -20.48
N VAL A 37 -10.70 13.14 -20.35
CA VAL A 37 -9.90 12.04 -19.80
C VAL A 37 -9.40 11.18 -20.96
N LEU A 38 -8.09 10.92 -20.99
CA LEU A 38 -7.45 10.04 -21.97
C LEU A 38 -6.93 8.80 -21.26
N GLU A 39 -7.41 7.62 -21.64
CA GLU A 39 -6.97 6.33 -21.11
C GLU A 39 -6.20 5.57 -22.18
N ALA A 40 -5.12 4.90 -21.78
CA ALA A 40 -4.29 4.12 -22.69
C ALA A 40 -4.93 2.78 -23.06
N ARG A 41 -5.76 2.23 -22.15
CA ARG A 41 -6.48 0.97 -22.34
C ARG A 41 -7.87 1.17 -22.92
N ASP A 42 -8.48 0.07 -23.31
CA ASP A 42 -9.89 -0.03 -23.70
C ASP A 42 -10.86 -0.01 -22.50
N GLN A 43 -10.33 0.02 -21.28
CA GLN A 43 -11.09 0.01 -20.04
C GLN A 43 -10.57 1.01 -19.01
N VAL A 44 -11.49 1.53 -18.21
CA VAL A 44 -11.19 2.37 -17.04
C VAL A 44 -10.87 1.50 -15.81
N GLY A 45 -10.41 2.13 -14.72
CA GLY A 45 -10.16 1.49 -13.42
C GLY A 45 -8.69 1.45 -13.02
N GLY A 46 -7.78 1.49 -13.99
CA GLY A 46 -6.33 1.60 -13.75
C GLY A 46 -5.74 0.35 -13.11
N ARG A 47 -5.62 0.33 -11.77
CA ARG A 47 -5.15 -0.82 -10.97
C ARG A 47 -6.29 -1.57 -10.27
N VAL A 48 -7.54 -1.17 -10.53
CA VAL A 48 -8.74 -1.89 -10.15
C VAL A 48 -9.35 -2.46 -11.42
N HIS A 49 -9.77 -3.72 -11.38
CA HIS A 49 -10.33 -4.42 -12.53
C HIS A 49 -11.31 -5.51 -12.08
N SER A 50 -12.60 -5.26 -12.32
CA SER A 50 -13.67 -6.23 -12.07
C SER A 50 -13.90 -7.08 -13.31
N MET A 51 -13.53 -8.35 -13.24
CA MET A 51 -13.84 -9.36 -14.26
C MET A 51 -15.28 -9.84 -14.08
N ARG A 52 -16.15 -9.49 -15.02
CA ARG A 52 -17.55 -9.92 -15.03
C ARG A 52 -17.70 -11.16 -15.91
N GLN A 53 -17.75 -12.34 -15.30
CA GLN A 53 -17.90 -13.61 -16.00
C GLN A 53 -18.92 -14.49 -15.30
N LEU A 54 -19.71 -15.23 -16.08
CA LEU A 54 -20.65 -16.26 -15.59
C LEU A 54 -21.64 -15.77 -14.51
N GLY A 55 -22.07 -14.51 -14.59
CA GLY A 55 -23.01 -13.93 -13.63
C GLY A 55 -22.39 -13.46 -12.30
N HIS A 56 -21.06 -13.58 -12.15
CA HIS A 56 -20.32 -13.14 -10.98
C HIS A 56 -19.28 -12.07 -11.35
N SER A 57 -18.90 -11.25 -10.37
CA SER A 57 -17.78 -10.31 -10.50
C SER A 57 -16.63 -10.81 -9.64
N GLN A 58 -15.46 -10.96 -10.25
CA GLN A 58 -14.20 -11.27 -9.56
C GLN A 58 -13.27 -10.08 -9.69
N GLU A 59 -12.56 -9.74 -8.63
CA GLU A 59 -11.63 -8.61 -8.64
C GLU A 59 -10.21 -9.10 -8.93
N ALA A 60 -9.61 -8.55 -9.99
CA ALA A 60 -8.25 -8.84 -10.42
C ALA A 60 -7.28 -7.67 -10.16
N GLY A 61 -7.68 -6.76 -9.26
CA GLY A 61 -6.92 -5.58 -8.88
C GLY A 61 -7.12 -5.22 -7.41
N GLY A 62 -7.09 -3.94 -7.09
CA GLY A 62 -7.39 -3.48 -5.73
C GLY A 62 -8.83 -3.78 -5.31
N THR A 63 -9.00 -4.62 -4.29
CA THR A 63 -10.30 -5.13 -3.85
C THR A 63 -10.76 -4.59 -2.49
N TYR A 64 -9.81 -4.38 -1.56
CA TYR A 64 -10.14 -4.07 -0.17
C TYR A 64 -10.08 -2.56 0.11
N ILE A 65 -11.08 -2.08 0.83
CA ILE A 65 -11.17 -0.70 1.33
C ILE A 65 -11.08 -0.76 2.85
N GLY A 66 -10.05 -0.15 3.43
CA GLY A 66 -9.94 -0.03 4.88
C GLY A 66 -10.96 0.96 5.44
N ALA A 67 -11.43 0.73 6.67
CA ALA A 67 -12.35 1.63 7.36
C ALA A 67 -11.83 3.09 7.40
N SER A 68 -10.53 3.26 7.64
CA SER A 68 -9.87 4.57 7.68
C SER A 68 -9.68 5.25 6.32
N TYR A 69 -10.13 4.66 5.20
CA TYR A 69 -9.98 5.25 3.87
C TYR A 69 -11.14 6.22 3.58
N ASN A 70 -11.28 7.24 4.42
CA ASN A 70 -12.40 8.19 4.44
C ASN A 70 -12.81 8.73 3.05
N ARG A 71 -11.82 9.06 2.20
CA ARG A 71 -12.07 9.59 0.85
C ARG A 71 -12.79 8.59 -0.05
N ILE A 72 -12.31 7.34 -0.15
CA ILE A 72 -12.96 6.34 -1.01
C ILE A 72 -14.29 5.89 -0.39
N ASN A 73 -14.38 5.74 0.94
CA ASN A 73 -15.65 5.46 1.64
C ASN A 73 -16.71 6.54 1.38
N SER A 74 -16.32 7.82 1.34
CA SER A 74 -17.22 8.92 0.96
C SER A 74 -17.65 8.83 -0.50
N VAL A 75 -16.73 8.49 -1.42
CA VAL A 75 -17.07 8.30 -2.84
C VAL A 75 -18.05 7.14 -3.01
N CYS A 76 -17.81 5.98 -2.41
CA CYS A 76 -18.72 4.83 -2.46
C CYS A 76 -20.15 5.22 -2.04
N ARG A 77 -20.30 5.91 -0.91
CA ARG A 77 -21.61 6.43 -0.47
C ARG A 77 -22.24 7.39 -1.47
N ARG A 78 -21.45 8.32 -2.02
CA ARG A 78 -21.92 9.32 -2.99
C ARG A 78 -22.42 8.69 -4.29
N VAL A 79 -21.81 7.60 -4.74
CA VAL A 79 -22.20 6.91 -5.98
C VAL A 79 -23.11 5.70 -5.75
N GLY A 80 -23.54 5.45 -4.50
CA GLY A 80 -24.46 4.35 -4.17
C GLY A 80 -23.84 2.95 -4.28
N ILE A 81 -22.52 2.82 -4.11
CA ILE A 81 -21.85 1.52 -4.06
C ILE A 81 -21.90 1.00 -2.62
N GLU A 82 -22.52 -0.16 -2.43
CA GLU A 82 -22.53 -0.90 -1.17
C GLU A 82 -21.17 -1.55 -0.91
N LEU A 83 -20.70 -1.50 0.34
CA LEU A 83 -19.49 -2.18 0.79
C LEU A 83 -19.88 -3.40 1.62
N VAL A 84 -19.23 -4.52 1.33
CA VAL A 84 -19.38 -5.76 2.11
C VAL A 84 -18.34 -5.77 3.23
N ASP A 85 -18.78 -5.95 4.47
CA ASP A 85 -17.87 -6.11 5.60
C ASP A 85 -17.21 -7.50 5.56
N VAL A 86 -15.91 -7.51 5.26
CA VAL A 86 -15.08 -8.72 5.23
C VAL A 86 -14.33 -8.95 6.54
N SER A 87 -14.51 -8.10 7.56
CA SER A 87 -13.86 -8.23 8.87
C SER A 87 -14.06 -9.61 9.53
N PRO A 88 -15.24 -10.27 9.42
CA PRO A 88 -15.41 -11.63 9.92
C PRO A 88 -14.46 -12.65 9.25
N MET A 89 -14.09 -12.43 7.99
CA MET A 89 -13.11 -13.26 7.29
C MET A 89 -11.66 -12.92 7.71
N LEU A 90 -11.40 -11.67 8.12
CA LEU A 90 -10.06 -11.20 8.54
C LEU A 90 -9.54 -11.86 9.83
N ALA A 91 -10.40 -12.42 10.69
CA ALA A 91 -9.97 -13.16 11.87
C ALA A 91 -9.07 -14.37 11.50
N PHE A 92 -9.46 -15.10 10.44
CA PHE A 92 -8.66 -16.20 9.88
C PHE A 92 -7.29 -15.73 9.36
N PHE A 93 -7.21 -14.50 8.84
CA PHE A 93 -5.95 -13.92 8.37
C PHE A 93 -5.01 -13.50 9.50
N ARG A 94 -5.38 -13.56 10.79
CA ARG A 94 -4.43 -13.29 11.90
C ARG A 94 -3.80 -14.56 12.45
N GLU A 95 -4.40 -15.72 12.19
CA GLU A 95 -3.85 -17.04 12.42
C GLU A 95 -3.02 -17.47 11.20
N GLN A 96 -1.92 -16.76 10.95
CA GLN A 96 -0.99 -17.06 9.86
C GLN A 96 0.14 -17.96 10.34
N ASP A 97 0.42 -19.04 9.63
CA ASP A 97 1.64 -19.82 9.86
C ASP A 97 2.70 -19.46 8.81
N LEU A 98 3.97 -19.63 9.16
CA LEU A 98 5.09 -19.42 8.26
C LEU A 98 5.35 -20.71 7.48
N VAL A 99 5.40 -20.63 6.15
CA VAL A 99 5.98 -21.71 5.33
C VAL A 99 7.36 -21.27 4.87
N LEU A 100 8.40 -21.95 5.35
CA LEU A 100 9.79 -21.66 5.02
C LEU A 100 10.46 -22.94 4.51
N ASP A 101 11.02 -22.91 3.30
CA ASP A 101 11.66 -24.07 2.66
C ASP A 101 10.82 -25.36 2.71
N GLY A 102 9.51 -25.23 2.52
CA GLY A 102 8.56 -26.35 2.53
C GLY A 102 8.12 -26.85 3.92
N GLU A 103 8.60 -26.24 5.00
CA GLU A 103 8.20 -26.56 6.38
C GLU A 103 7.14 -25.56 6.86
N LEU A 104 6.08 -26.07 7.49
CA LEU A 104 5.09 -25.27 8.20
C LEU A 104 5.59 -25.00 9.64
N ILE A 105 5.71 -23.73 10.01
CA ILE A 105 6.18 -23.26 11.31
C ILE A 105 5.06 -22.40 11.92
N ARG A 106 4.55 -22.80 13.08
CA ARG A 106 3.49 -22.04 13.76
C ARG A 106 4.06 -20.79 14.42
N GLN A 107 3.25 -19.74 14.56
CA GLN A 107 3.70 -18.52 15.26
C GLN A 107 4.20 -18.81 16.68
N SER A 108 3.55 -19.73 17.40
CA SER A 108 3.96 -20.12 18.76
C SER A 108 5.30 -20.84 18.82
N GLU A 109 5.77 -21.40 17.70
CA GLU A 109 7.04 -22.12 17.61
C GLU A 109 8.18 -21.20 17.18
N TRP A 110 7.86 -20.08 16.52
CA TRP A 110 8.83 -19.18 15.92
C TRP A 110 9.92 -18.64 16.86
N PRO A 111 9.63 -18.19 18.10
CA PRO A 111 10.65 -17.60 18.96
C PRO A 111 11.86 -18.51 19.21
N GLU A 112 11.59 -19.81 19.37
CA GLU A 112 12.61 -20.83 19.65
C GLU A 112 12.98 -21.66 18.41
N HIS A 113 12.39 -21.37 17.24
CA HIS A 113 12.60 -22.18 16.05
C HIS A 113 14.06 -22.08 15.56
N PRO A 114 14.73 -23.19 15.20
CA PRO A 114 16.13 -23.16 14.75
C PRO A 114 16.41 -22.29 13.52
N ARG A 115 15.37 -22.04 12.70
CA ARG A 115 15.45 -21.15 11.52
C ARG A 115 15.20 -19.66 11.83
N ASN A 116 14.86 -19.33 13.07
CA ASN A 116 14.75 -17.95 13.52
C ASN A 116 16.14 -17.36 13.77
N VAL A 117 16.68 -16.70 12.76
CA VAL A 117 17.99 -16.03 12.81
C VAL A 117 17.92 -14.60 13.35
N PHE A 118 16.75 -14.15 13.83
CA PHE A 118 16.64 -12.82 14.44
C PHE A 118 17.42 -12.75 15.76
N PRO A 119 18.06 -11.60 16.05
CA PRO A 119 18.73 -11.40 17.33
C PRO A 119 17.70 -11.34 18.48
N ASP A 120 18.16 -11.55 19.71
CA ASP A 120 17.32 -11.67 20.91
C ASP A 120 16.18 -10.63 21.04
N PRO A 121 16.39 -9.32 20.79
CA PRO A 121 15.32 -8.33 20.89
C PRO A 121 14.14 -8.56 19.93
N PHE A 122 14.34 -9.37 18.89
CA PHE A 122 13.40 -9.57 17.80
C PHE A 122 12.93 -11.02 17.65
N LYS A 123 13.28 -11.91 18.59
CA LYS A 123 12.90 -13.34 18.52
C LYS A 123 11.39 -13.55 18.45
N ASP A 124 10.62 -12.74 19.16
CA ASP A 124 9.15 -12.81 19.14
C ASP A 124 8.51 -12.16 17.90
N GLN A 125 9.29 -11.49 17.05
CA GLN A 125 8.77 -10.83 15.86
C GLN A 125 8.69 -11.84 14.70
N MET A 126 7.50 -12.01 14.13
CA MET A 126 7.34 -12.77 12.90
C MET A 126 8.03 -12.07 11.72
N PRO A 127 8.53 -12.81 10.71
CA PRO A 127 9.23 -12.24 9.56
C PRO A 127 8.46 -11.12 8.84
N TRP A 128 7.15 -11.28 8.65
CA TRP A 128 6.30 -10.28 7.99
C TRP A 128 6.00 -9.02 8.83
N THR A 129 6.34 -9.04 10.12
CA THR A 129 6.01 -7.99 11.09
C THR A 129 7.21 -7.10 11.40
N LEU A 130 8.41 -7.66 11.50
CA LEU A 130 9.59 -6.99 12.08
C LEU A 130 9.86 -5.60 11.47
N HIS A 131 10.02 -5.50 10.15
CA HIS A 131 10.32 -4.22 9.51
C HIS A 131 9.21 -3.17 9.71
N ARG A 132 7.95 -3.60 9.84
CA ARG A 132 6.80 -2.71 10.05
C ARG A 132 6.78 -2.17 11.47
N THR A 133 7.08 -3.03 12.46
CA THR A 133 7.23 -2.64 13.86
C THR A 133 8.34 -1.61 14.00
N LEU A 134 9.53 -1.90 13.44
CA LEU A 134 10.69 -1.00 13.51
C LEU A 134 10.42 0.35 12.82
N ALA A 135 9.76 0.34 11.65
CA ALA A 135 9.41 1.58 10.95
C ALA A 135 8.37 2.44 11.68
N VAL A 136 7.65 1.88 12.65
CA VAL A 136 6.73 2.61 13.52
C VAL A 136 7.43 3.09 14.79
N GLN A 137 8.22 2.21 15.43
CA GLN A 137 8.85 2.46 16.72
C GLN A 137 9.90 3.57 16.65
N ASP A 138 10.78 3.52 15.66
CA ASP A 138 11.91 4.45 15.51
C ASP A 138 11.72 5.36 14.29
N ASN A 139 10.49 5.80 14.06
CA ASN A 139 10.16 6.65 12.92
C ASN A 139 10.67 8.09 13.15
N PRO A 140 11.60 8.61 12.33
CA PRO A 140 12.14 9.95 12.50
C PRO A 140 11.16 11.05 12.04
N LEU A 141 10.12 10.70 11.29
CA LEU A 141 9.20 11.68 10.70
C LEU A 141 8.13 12.12 11.72
N PRO A 142 8.04 13.42 12.04
CA PRO A 142 6.98 13.92 12.93
C PRO A 142 5.60 13.98 12.25
N ALA A 143 5.58 13.97 10.92
CA ALA A 143 4.38 13.88 10.09
C ALA A 143 4.73 13.29 8.71
N PRO A 144 3.78 12.60 8.03
CA PRO A 144 4.07 11.92 6.76
C PRO A 144 4.61 12.87 5.68
N GLU A 145 4.06 14.08 5.55
CA GLU A 145 4.48 15.06 4.54
C GLU A 145 5.96 15.49 4.65
N ARG A 146 6.55 15.34 5.85
CA ARG A 146 7.93 15.78 6.12
C ARG A 146 8.98 14.91 5.43
N TRP A 147 8.61 13.77 4.88
CA TRP A 147 9.53 12.90 4.13
C TRP A 147 10.12 13.57 2.87
N LEU A 148 9.53 14.66 2.39
CA LEU A 148 10.06 15.46 1.27
C LEU A 148 11.08 16.51 1.71
N ASP A 149 11.22 16.75 3.03
CA ASP A 149 12.15 17.75 3.53
C ASP A 149 13.58 17.22 3.49
N SER A 150 14.50 18.07 3.03
CA SER A 150 15.93 17.73 2.91
C SER A 150 16.58 17.27 4.23
N GLU A 151 16.04 17.69 5.38
CA GLU A 151 16.46 17.25 6.71
C GLU A 151 16.37 15.72 6.88
N PHE A 152 15.34 15.08 6.30
CA PHE A 152 15.12 13.64 6.44
C PHE A 152 15.72 12.81 5.31
N ALA A 153 16.34 13.45 4.31
CA ALA A 153 16.98 12.77 3.18
C ALA A 153 18.12 11.84 3.61
N VAL A 154 18.70 12.06 4.80
CA VAL A 154 19.70 11.15 5.40
C VAL A 154 19.16 9.73 5.62
N HIS A 155 17.84 9.57 5.74
CA HIS A 155 17.18 8.27 5.88
C HIS A 155 16.84 7.61 4.54
N ASP A 156 17.13 8.27 3.40
CA ASP A 156 16.96 7.70 2.06
C ASP A 156 18.10 6.72 1.73
N VAL A 157 18.21 5.69 2.55
CA VAL A 157 19.11 4.54 2.39
C VAL A 157 18.28 3.32 2.07
N SER A 158 18.90 2.27 1.53
CA SER A 158 18.18 1.02 1.29
C SER A 158 17.63 0.44 2.60
N VAL A 159 16.47 -0.23 2.54
CA VAL A 159 15.90 -0.97 3.69
C VAL A 159 16.92 -1.98 4.23
N ARG A 160 17.72 -2.60 3.35
CA ARG A 160 18.83 -3.48 3.73
C ARG A 160 19.85 -2.73 4.59
N SER A 161 20.35 -1.58 4.13
CA SER A 161 21.32 -0.78 4.89
C SER A 161 20.76 -0.33 6.24
N TRP A 162 19.49 0.08 6.28
CA TRP A 162 18.82 0.47 7.51
C TRP A 162 18.71 -0.70 8.50
N LEU A 163 18.17 -1.84 8.08
CA LEU A 163 18.01 -3.02 8.93
C LEU A 163 19.37 -3.58 9.40
N MET A 164 20.39 -3.59 8.55
CA MET A 164 21.74 -3.98 8.96
C MET A 164 22.34 -3.00 9.98
N GLY A 165 22.04 -1.71 9.86
CA GLY A 165 22.40 -0.70 10.86
C GLY A 165 21.75 -0.94 12.23
N LEU A 166 20.66 -1.71 12.29
CA LEU A 166 19.99 -2.14 13.53
C LEU A 166 20.52 -3.50 14.05
N GLY A 167 21.57 -4.06 13.44
CA GLY A 167 22.20 -5.31 13.88
C GLY A 167 21.63 -6.58 13.24
N LEU A 168 20.79 -6.46 12.21
CA LEU A 168 20.37 -7.63 11.43
C LEU A 168 21.46 -8.02 10.43
N ASP A 169 21.78 -9.31 10.32
CA ASP A 169 22.62 -9.81 9.24
C ASP A 169 21.80 -10.01 7.94
N GLU A 170 22.47 -10.42 6.85
CA GLU A 170 21.81 -10.67 5.56
C GLU A 170 20.68 -11.69 5.63
N SER A 171 20.84 -12.72 6.46
CA SER A 171 19.84 -13.79 6.58
C SER A 171 18.60 -13.27 7.31
N ALA A 172 18.80 -12.45 8.35
CA ALA A 172 17.73 -11.76 9.06
C ALA A 172 17.04 -10.74 8.15
N VAL A 173 17.77 -9.96 7.34
CA VAL A 173 17.16 -9.03 6.37
C VAL A 173 16.28 -9.76 5.36
N ARG A 174 16.76 -10.89 4.83
CA ARG A 174 15.98 -11.70 3.87
C ARG A 174 14.67 -12.19 4.48
N LEU A 175 14.69 -12.66 5.72
CA LEU A 175 13.47 -13.07 6.42
C LEU A 175 12.57 -11.86 6.72
N ALA A 176 13.14 -10.78 7.25
CA ALA A 176 12.39 -9.61 7.71
C ALA A 176 11.71 -8.81 6.60
N TYR A 177 12.21 -8.90 5.35
CA TYR A 177 11.70 -8.14 4.22
C TYR A 177 11.51 -8.96 2.94
N ASP A 178 12.55 -9.63 2.46
CA ASP A 178 12.56 -10.24 1.11
C ASP A 178 11.63 -11.45 0.99
N LEU A 179 11.25 -12.08 2.11
CA LEU A 179 10.27 -13.16 2.15
C LEU A 179 8.88 -12.69 1.67
N ASN A 180 8.51 -11.45 2.01
CA ASN A 180 7.22 -10.86 1.66
C ASN A 180 7.38 -9.34 1.47
N PRO A 181 8.03 -8.91 0.37
CA PRO A 181 8.35 -7.51 0.16
C PRO A 181 7.06 -6.73 -0.02
N SER A 182 6.88 -5.70 0.81
CA SER A 182 5.69 -4.85 0.74
C SER A 182 5.75 -3.88 -0.45
N PHE A 183 6.97 -3.54 -0.87
CA PHE A 183 7.29 -2.65 -1.98
C PHE A 183 8.59 -3.14 -2.63
N GLY A 184 8.84 -2.73 -3.88
CA GLY A 184 10.05 -3.12 -4.60
C GLY A 184 10.16 -4.63 -4.83
N GLY A 185 11.36 -5.08 -5.18
CA GLY A 185 11.70 -6.49 -5.34
C GLY A 185 12.40 -7.09 -4.12
N HIS A 186 13.17 -6.29 -3.38
CA HIS A 186 13.91 -6.74 -2.19
C HIS A 186 14.41 -5.54 -1.36
N ALA A 187 14.94 -5.78 -0.16
CA ALA A 187 15.36 -4.73 0.76
C ALA A 187 16.45 -3.79 0.21
N GLY A 188 17.14 -4.18 -0.86
CA GLY A 188 18.19 -3.39 -1.50
C GLY A 188 17.66 -2.33 -2.48
N ASP A 189 16.44 -2.46 -2.99
CA ASP A 189 15.87 -1.54 -3.99
C ASP A 189 14.79 -0.60 -3.43
N VAL A 190 14.50 -0.71 -2.14
CA VAL A 190 13.51 0.13 -1.43
C VAL A 190 14.20 1.07 -0.45
N SER A 191 13.72 2.31 -0.40
CA SER A 191 14.14 3.33 0.57
C SER A 191 13.54 3.09 1.96
N ALA A 192 14.34 3.18 3.01
CA ALA A 192 13.88 3.19 4.39
C ALA A 192 13.02 4.42 4.70
N LEU A 193 13.39 5.59 4.16
CA LEU A 193 12.58 6.82 4.26
C LEU A 193 11.17 6.62 3.70
N PHE A 194 11.03 5.87 2.61
CA PHE A 194 9.71 5.51 2.08
C PHE A 194 8.90 4.63 3.05
N LEU A 195 9.55 3.68 3.75
CA LEU A 195 8.87 2.89 4.78
C LEU A 195 8.44 3.75 5.99
N PHE A 196 9.28 4.69 6.42
CA PHE A 196 8.91 5.65 7.47
C PHE A 196 7.73 6.51 7.06
N PHE A 197 7.72 7.04 5.83
CA PHE A 197 6.57 7.76 5.27
C PHE A 197 5.31 6.88 5.30
N ARG A 198 5.40 5.63 4.84
CA ARG A 198 4.27 4.69 4.81
C ARG A 198 3.71 4.41 6.21
N ALA A 199 4.57 4.23 7.20
CA ALA A 199 4.18 4.04 8.59
C ALA A 199 3.49 5.29 9.17
N ALA A 200 4.12 6.47 9.03
CA ALA A 200 3.57 7.74 9.48
C ALA A 200 2.21 8.05 8.82
N PHE A 201 2.09 7.81 7.51
CA PHE A 201 0.85 7.99 6.76
C PHE A 201 -0.26 7.06 7.25
N SER A 202 0.06 5.78 7.51
CA SER A 202 -0.91 4.83 8.03
C SER A 202 -1.43 5.23 9.41
N ILE A 203 -0.57 5.76 10.30
CA ILE A 203 -0.97 6.25 11.62
C ILE A 203 -1.86 7.49 11.49
N ALA A 204 -1.48 8.44 10.65
CA ALA A 204 -2.26 9.65 10.39
C ALA A 204 -3.67 9.32 9.86
N GLN A 205 -3.77 8.36 8.93
CA GLN A 205 -5.07 7.91 8.41
C GLN A 205 -5.96 7.31 9.49
N ARG A 206 -5.42 6.43 10.36
CA ARG A 206 -6.20 5.84 11.47
C ARG A 206 -6.74 6.90 12.42
N ARG A 207 -5.90 7.87 12.82
CA ARG A 207 -6.32 8.99 13.68
C ARG A 207 -7.44 9.86 13.10
N SER A 208 -7.57 9.90 11.77
CA SER A 208 -8.63 10.66 11.09
C SER A 208 -9.97 9.92 11.00
N THR A 209 -10.07 8.70 11.54
CA THR A 209 -11.28 7.87 11.48
C THR A 209 -12.07 8.04 12.77
N PRO A 210 -13.34 8.46 12.73
CA PRO A 210 -14.13 8.71 13.94
C PRO A 210 -14.29 7.49 14.88
N ASP A 211 -14.16 6.26 14.36
CA ASP A 211 -14.51 5.03 15.08
C ASP A 211 -13.35 4.02 15.30
N GLY A 212 -12.09 4.44 15.14
CA GLY A 212 -10.90 3.64 15.49
C GLY A 212 -10.30 2.78 14.37
#